data_AF-A0A5C1QM39-F1
#
_entry.id   AF-A0A5C1QM39-F1
#
_cell.length_a   1.000
_cell.length_b   1.000
_cell.length_c   1.000
_cell.angle_alpha   90.00
_cell.angle_beta   90.00
_cell.angle_gamma   90.00
#
_symmetry.space_group_name_H-M   'P 1'
#
loop_
_entity.id
_entity.type
_entity.pdbx_description
1 polymer ?
#
loop_
_entity_poly.entity_id
_entity_poly.type
_entity_poly.pdbx_seq_one_letter_code
_entity_poly.pdbx_strand_id
1 'polypeptide(L)'
;MKQWIDALDLWVKEGPVNALSKEELQTIEAKASQRVERGEKNQRRRQIWRQKNTFFMITAITVILLGVIVGTPIRKSLEPPVTMGMEAREVIHSYYDGFNTMNQEIMEDSIDKKVGKGDLTEVTNFFVTSRVRMGYEGKSGVLSAAEWVASGRPELESGINLYGVAELSIEDLGEGQFRVSYEKWIPGSSNEIDQVGPIPPEGYFVTDLVTLEKQKKGNWLIVGLNRSLQKITE
;
A
#
# COMPACT_ATOMS: atom_id res chain seq x y z
N MET A 1 20.83 -52.80 75.60
CA MET A 1 19.53 -53.12 76.23
C MET A 1 18.92 -51.92 76.95
N LYS A 2 19.67 -51.20 77.81
CA LYS A 2 19.20 -49.95 78.47
C LYS A 2 18.63 -48.88 77.52
N GLN A 3 19.33 -48.58 76.42
CA GLN A 3 18.88 -47.57 75.45
C GLN A 3 17.51 -47.88 74.81
N TRP A 4 17.15 -49.16 74.68
CA TRP A 4 15.85 -49.55 74.13
C TRP A 4 14.72 -49.41 75.15
N ILE A 5 15.01 -49.61 76.43
CA ILE A 5 14.05 -49.42 77.52
C ILE A 5 13.77 -47.92 77.71
N ASP A 6 14.82 -47.09 77.67
CA ASP A 6 14.68 -45.63 77.76
C ASP A 6 13.91 -45.06 76.56
N ALA A 7 14.15 -45.58 75.35
CA ALA A 7 13.41 -45.17 74.15
C ALA A 7 11.92 -45.58 74.21
N LEU A 8 11.61 -46.74 74.77
CA LEU A 8 10.23 -47.21 74.95
C LEU A 8 9.49 -46.41 76.04
N ASP A 9 10.18 -46.06 77.13
CA ASP A 9 9.59 -45.24 78.21
C ASP A 9 9.30 -43.81 77.72
N LEU A 10 10.16 -43.27 76.84
CA LEU A 10 9.91 -41.99 76.16
C LEU A 10 8.70 -42.08 75.21
N TRP A 11 8.58 -43.19 74.47
CA TRP A 11 7.50 -43.41 73.51
C TRP A 11 6.13 -43.62 74.19
N VAL A 12 6.11 -44.25 75.36
CA VAL A 12 4.90 -44.43 76.19
C VAL A 12 4.51 -43.13 76.89
N LYS A 13 5.48 -42.29 77.30
CA LYS A 13 5.20 -40.96 77.89
C LYS A 13 4.76 -39.91 76.87
N GLU A 14 5.32 -39.92 75.67
CA GLU A 14 5.11 -38.84 74.68
C GLU A 14 4.15 -39.24 73.54
N GLY A 15 3.80 -40.52 73.42
CA GLY A 15 2.82 -41.03 72.47
C GLY A 15 3.34 -41.16 71.02
N PRO A 16 2.85 -42.14 70.22
CA PRO A 16 3.39 -42.43 68.90
C PRO A 16 2.75 -41.55 67.81
N VAL A 17 2.72 -40.24 68.01
CA VAL A 17 2.42 -39.25 66.98
C VAL A 17 2.74 -37.89 67.60
N ASN A 18 3.72 -37.18 67.06
CA ASN A 18 3.69 -35.72 67.15
C ASN A 18 2.32 -35.32 66.60
N ALA A 19 1.38 -34.95 67.48
CA ALA A 19 0.17 -34.29 67.06
C ALA A 19 0.65 -33.06 66.30
N LEU A 20 0.59 -33.12 64.97
CA LEU A 20 0.99 -32.01 64.09
C LEU A 20 0.42 -30.75 64.73
N SER A 21 1.30 -29.80 65.05
CA SER A 21 0.85 -28.61 65.75
C SER A 21 -0.26 -27.98 64.91
N LYS A 22 -1.22 -27.29 65.55
CA LYS A 22 -2.31 -26.63 64.80
C LYS A 22 -1.76 -25.73 63.69
N GLU A 23 -0.54 -25.20 63.86
CA GLU A 23 0.16 -24.40 62.87
C GLU A 23 0.72 -25.25 61.71
N GLU A 24 1.27 -26.43 61.97
CA GLU A 24 1.75 -27.35 60.93
C GLU A 24 0.61 -27.88 60.05
N LEU A 25 -0.51 -28.25 60.67
CA LEU A 25 -1.74 -28.62 59.95
C LEU A 25 -2.24 -27.47 59.07
N GLN A 26 -2.28 -26.24 59.60
CA GLN A 26 -2.67 -25.06 58.83
C GLN A 26 -1.73 -24.78 57.66
N THR A 27 -0.42 -24.97 57.81
CA THR A 27 0.53 -24.76 56.70
C THR A 27 0.41 -25.83 55.61
N ILE A 28 0.09 -27.08 55.98
CA ILE A 28 -0.15 -28.17 55.03
C ILE A 28 -1.46 -27.94 54.29
N GLU A 29 -2.53 -27.55 54.99
CA GLU A 29 -3.81 -27.17 54.39
C GLU A 29 -3.71 -25.94 53.50
N ALA A 30 -2.94 -24.92 53.90
CA ALA A 30 -2.68 -23.73 53.08
C ALA A 30 -1.88 -24.06 51.81
N LYS A 31 -0.88 -24.94 51.90
CA LYS A 31 -0.11 -25.40 50.74
C LYS A 31 -0.92 -26.33 49.83
N ALA A 32 -1.78 -27.17 50.40
CA ALA A 32 -2.68 -28.05 49.66
C ALA A 32 -3.75 -27.24 48.92
N SER A 33 -4.38 -26.28 49.60
CA SER A 33 -5.37 -25.38 48.99
C SER A 33 -4.75 -24.52 47.90
N GLN A 34 -3.54 -23.97 48.09
CA GLN A 34 -2.83 -23.26 47.00
C GLN A 34 -2.50 -24.16 45.80
N ARG A 35 -2.18 -25.45 46.01
CA ARG A 35 -1.89 -26.39 44.92
C ARG A 35 -3.16 -26.76 44.14
N VAL A 36 -4.26 -27.00 44.85
CA VAL A 36 -5.58 -27.26 44.24
C VAL A 36 -6.05 -26.02 43.48
N GLU A 37 -5.95 -24.83 44.08
CA GLU A 37 -6.37 -23.57 43.45
C GLU A 37 -5.54 -23.25 42.19
N ARG A 38 -4.22 -23.47 42.23
CA ARG A 38 -3.35 -23.34 41.04
C ARG A 38 -3.67 -24.40 39.98
N GLY A 39 -3.97 -25.63 40.39
CA GLY A 39 -4.38 -26.72 39.52
C GLY A 39 -5.69 -26.41 38.79
N GLU A 40 -6.70 -25.98 39.52
CA GLU A 40 -8.00 -25.60 38.98
C GLU A 40 -7.91 -24.39 38.05
N LYS A 41 -7.14 -23.35 38.41
CA LYS A 41 -6.90 -22.18 37.54
C LYS A 41 -6.27 -22.58 36.21
N ASN A 42 -5.28 -23.47 36.25
CA ASN A 42 -4.61 -23.96 35.03
C ASN A 42 -5.50 -24.88 34.20
N GLN A 43 -6.31 -25.73 34.83
CA GLN A 43 -7.27 -26.58 34.12
C GLN A 43 -8.39 -25.77 33.47
N ARG A 44 -8.96 -24.79 34.19
CA ARG A 44 -9.98 -23.86 33.64
C ARG A 44 -9.42 -23.07 32.46
N ARG A 45 -8.19 -22.56 32.55
CA ARG A 45 -7.50 -21.89 31.42
C ARG A 45 -7.36 -22.82 30.22
N ARG A 46 -6.92 -24.08 30.42
CA ARG A 46 -6.80 -25.07 29.34
C ARG A 46 -8.15 -25.44 28.73
N GLN A 47 -9.20 -25.53 29.53
CA GLN A 47 -10.55 -25.83 29.06
C GLN A 47 -11.13 -24.68 28.24
N ILE A 48 -10.97 -23.44 28.70
CA ILE A 48 -11.35 -22.23 27.96
C ILE A 48 -10.56 -22.15 26.65
N TRP A 49 -9.26 -22.44 26.68
CA TRP A 49 -8.43 -22.42 25.47
C TRP A 49 -8.83 -23.52 24.48
N ARG A 50 -9.18 -24.73 24.95
CA ARG A 50 -9.70 -25.81 24.09
C ARG A 50 -11.09 -25.50 23.52
N GLN A 51 -12.00 -24.93 24.31
CA GLN A 51 -13.35 -24.59 23.85
C GLN A 51 -13.39 -23.37 22.93
N LYS A 52 -12.51 -22.38 23.17
CA LYS A 52 -12.48 -21.12 22.43
C LYS A 52 -11.28 -20.99 21.48
N ASN A 53 -10.58 -22.10 21.19
CA ASN A 53 -9.38 -22.07 20.33
C ASN A 53 -9.69 -21.45 18.96
N THR A 54 -10.84 -21.83 18.37
CA THR A 54 -11.30 -21.29 17.09
C THR A 54 -11.51 -19.78 17.15
N PHE A 55 -12.08 -19.26 18.24
CA PHE A 55 -12.29 -17.82 18.43
C PHE A 55 -10.96 -17.06 18.55
N PHE A 56 -10.00 -17.58 19.32
CA PHE A 56 -8.67 -16.97 19.44
C PHE A 56 -7.89 -17.03 18.13
N MET A 57 -7.96 -18.14 17.39
CA MET A 57 -7.38 -18.30 16.06
C MET A 57 -7.95 -17.29 15.05
N ILE A 58 -9.28 -17.17 14.97
CA ILE A 58 -9.93 -16.19 14.10
C ILE A 58 -9.49 -14.77 14.48
N THR A 59 -9.47 -14.44 15.77
CA THR A 59 -9.03 -13.12 16.23
C THR A 59 -7.57 -12.84 15.84
N ALA A 60 -6.68 -13.82 16.00
CA ALA A 60 -5.27 -13.68 15.63
C ALA A 60 -5.10 -13.47 14.12
N ILE A 61 -5.80 -14.23 13.29
CA ILE A 61 -5.79 -14.07 11.82
C ILE A 61 -6.29 -12.68 11.43
N THR A 62 -7.39 -12.21 12.04
CA THR A 62 -7.94 -10.87 11.79
C THR A 62 -6.94 -9.77 12.16
N VAL A 63 -6.26 -9.89 13.30
CA VAL A 63 -5.22 -8.92 13.73
C VAL A 63 -4.03 -8.92 12.77
N ILE A 64 -3.60 -10.08 12.30
CA ILE A 64 -2.51 -10.19 11.32
C ILE A 64 -2.92 -9.55 9.98
N LEU A 65 -4.12 -9.85 9.47
CA LEU A 65 -4.63 -9.26 8.23
C LEU A 65 -4.75 -7.74 8.34
N LEU A 66 -5.28 -7.22 9.46
CA LEU A 66 -5.33 -5.78 9.72
C LEU A 66 -3.92 -5.16 9.80
N GLY A 67 -2.96 -5.87 10.43
CA GLY A 67 -1.57 -5.44 10.50
C GLY A 67 -0.89 -5.33 9.14
N VAL A 68 -1.15 -6.26 8.21
CA VAL A 68 -0.61 -6.24 6.84
C VAL A 68 -1.19 -5.07 6.03
N ILE A 69 -2.49 -4.82 6.15
CA ILE A 69 -3.19 -3.73 5.43
C ILE A 69 -2.71 -2.36 5.91
N VAL A 70 -2.49 -2.18 7.21
CA VAL A 70 -2.04 -0.89 7.78
C VAL A 70 -0.53 -0.69 7.61
N GLY A 71 0.27 -1.76 7.69
CA GLY A 71 1.73 -1.65 7.69
C GLY A 71 2.37 -1.31 6.34
N THR A 72 1.75 -1.70 5.23
CA THR A 72 2.27 -1.47 3.87
C THR A 72 2.27 0.02 3.44
N PRO A 73 1.18 0.80 3.59
CA PRO A 73 1.19 2.22 3.21
C PRO A 73 2.10 3.10 4.09
N ILE A 74 2.31 2.72 5.37
CA ILE A 74 3.16 3.49 6.29
C ILE A 74 4.62 3.48 5.84
N ARG A 75 5.12 2.33 5.34
CA ARG A 75 6.50 2.22 4.85
C ARG A 75 6.70 3.04 3.58
N LYS A 76 5.73 3.00 2.66
CA LYS A 76 5.77 3.78 1.41
C LYS A 76 5.72 5.30 1.66
N SER A 77 5.02 5.76 2.69
CA SER A 77 4.98 7.17 3.08
C SER A 77 6.31 7.70 3.67
N LEU A 78 7.24 6.83 4.04
CA LEU A 78 8.53 7.19 4.62
C LEU A 78 9.67 7.18 3.60
N GLU A 79 9.43 6.67 2.39
CA GLU A 79 10.41 6.72 1.32
C GLU A 79 10.48 8.16 0.77
N PRO A 80 11.70 8.67 0.49
CA PRO A 80 11.86 9.96 -0.13
C PRO A 80 11.21 9.94 -1.53
N PRO A 81 10.47 10.99 -1.93
CA PRO A 81 9.85 11.02 -3.25
C PRO A 81 10.92 10.96 -4.34
N VAL A 82 10.58 10.37 -5.48
CA VAL A 82 11.50 10.21 -6.62
C VAL A 82 12.01 11.56 -7.13
N THR A 83 11.24 12.63 -6.91
CA THR A 83 11.59 14.01 -7.28
C THR A 83 12.59 14.69 -6.35
N MET A 84 13.08 13.99 -5.31
CA MET A 84 14.15 14.51 -4.45
C MET A 84 15.43 14.75 -5.26
N GLY A 85 15.90 16.00 -5.25
CA GLY A 85 17.12 16.41 -5.94
C GLY A 85 16.94 16.69 -7.44
N MET A 86 15.75 16.48 -8.00
CA MET A 86 15.43 16.91 -9.36
C MET A 86 15.28 18.42 -9.43
N GLU A 87 15.70 19.00 -10.56
CA GLU A 87 15.42 20.40 -10.88
C GLU A 87 13.96 20.60 -11.32
N ALA A 88 13.44 21.83 -11.23
CA ALA A 88 12.04 22.13 -11.56
C ALA A 88 11.62 21.61 -12.95
N ARG A 89 12.47 21.82 -13.96
CA ARG A 89 12.24 21.34 -15.33
C ARG A 89 12.21 19.82 -15.42
N GLU A 90 13.04 19.13 -14.66
CA GLU A 90 13.07 17.66 -14.64
C GLU A 90 11.80 17.10 -14.01
N VAL A 91 11.30 17.72 -12.93
CA VAL A 91 10.01 17.35 -12.33
C VAL A 91 8.86 17.47 -13.32
N ILE A 92 8.83 18.56 -14.10
CA ILE A 92 7.85 18.73 -15.18
C ILE A 92 7.99 17.62 -16.21
N HIS A 93 9.21 17.38 -16.70
CA HIS A 93 9.44 16.33 -17.70
C HIS A 93 9.00 14.96 -17.20
N SER A 94 9.39 14.58 -15.98
CA SER A 94 8.99 13.31 -15.34
C SER A 94 7.49 13.19 -15.17
N TYR A 95 6.79 14.28 -14.86
CA TYR A 95 5.33 14.30 -14.77
C TYR A 95 4.68 13.96 -16.12
N TYR A 96 5.08 14.63 -17.21
CA TYR A 96 4.50 14.38 -18.54
C TYR A 96 4.94 13.05 -19.16
N ASP A 97 6.17 12.61 -18.90
CA ASP A 97 6.64 11.27 -19.30
C ASP A 97 5.86 10.14 -18.60
N GLY A 98 5.32 10.42 -17.41
CA GLY A 98 4.43 9.54 -16.68
C GLY A 98 3.19 9.08 -17.47
N PHE A 99 2.71 9.87 -18.43
CA PHE A 99 1.62 9.46 -19.32
C PHE A 99 2.05 8.34 -20.27
N ASN A 100 3.24 8.47 -20.88
CA ASN A 100 3.75 7.48 -21.83
C ASN A 100 4.17 6.18 -21.14
N THR A 101 4.81 6.30 -19.97
CA THR A 101 5.27 5.16 -19.17
C THR A 101 4.17 4.56 -18.29
N MET A 102 3.02 5.22 -18.18
CA MET A 102 1.94 4.93 -17.24
C MET A 102 2.42 4.81 -15.79
N ASN A 103 3.46 5.56 -15.44
CA ASN A 103 4.06 5.50 -14.11
C ASN A 103 3.33 6.47 -13.17
N GLN A 104 2.27 5.98 -12.51
CA GLN A 104 1.52 6.78 -11.55
C GLN A 104 2.38 7.30 -10.39
N GLU A 105 3.37 6.51 -9.95
CA GLU A 105 4.20 6.84 -8.79
C GLU A 105 5.06 8.08 -9.05
N ILE A 106 5.74 8.14 -10.21
CA ILE A 106 6.53 9.32 -10.56
C ILE A 106 5.65 10.56 -10.74
N MET A 107 4.43 10.39 -11.26
CA MET A 107 3.48 11.49 -11.39
C MET A 107 3.01 12.00 -10.03
N GLU A 108 2.64 11.10 -9.11
CA GLU A 108 2.23 11.47 -7.74
C GLU A 108 3.34 12.19 -6.98
N ASP A 109 4.60 11.84 -7.21
CA ASP A 109 5.74 12.51 -6.59
C ASP A 109 6.09 13.86 -7.24
N SER A 110 5.55 14.13 -8.44
CA SER A 110 5.82 15.36 -9.21
C SER A 110 4.74 16.43 -9.06
N ILE A 111 3.52 16.06 -8.66
CA ILE A 111 2.37 16.97 -8.57
C ILE A 111 1.66 16.89 -7.23
N ASP A 112 1.14 18.03 -6.75
CA ASP A 112 0.17 18.02 -5.66
C ASP A 112 -1.06 17.21 -6.08
N LYS A 113 -1.45 16.27 -5.23
CA LYS A 113 -2.51 15.30 -5.53
C LYS A 113 -3.85 15.95 -5.89
N LYS A 114 -4.15 17.14 -5.38
CA LYS A 114 -5.41 17.84 -5.70
C LYS A 114 -5.40 18.40 -7.11
N VAL A 115 -4.24 18.89 -7.53
CA VAL A 115 -4.01 19.51 -8.85
C VAL A 115 -4.00 18.44 -9.94
N GLY A 116 -3.26 17.35 -9.71
CA GLY A 116 -3.09 16.28 -10.69
C GLY A 116 -4.15 15.18 -10.69
N LYS A 117 -5.24 15.31 -9.90
CA LYS A 117 -6.18 14.20 -9.67
C LYS A 117 -6.77 13.60 -10.95
N GLY A 118 -7.13 14.44 -11.92
CA GLY A 118 -7.69 14.01 -13.20
C GLY A 118 -6.70 13.15 -13.98
N ASP A 119 -5.49 13.66 -14.15
CA ASP A 119 -4.41 13.01 -14.89
C ASP A 119 -3.97 11.70 -14.22
N LEU A 120 -3.85 11.69 -12.89
CA LEU A 120 -3.54 10.47 -12.13
C LEU A 120 -4.64 9.41 -12.30
N THR A 121 -5.91 9.80 -12.26
CA THR A 121 -7.04 8.88 -12.46
C THR A 121 -7.04 8.31 -13.87
N GLU A 122 -6.80 9.15 -14.87
CA GLU A 122 -6.70 8.75 -16.27
C GLU A 122 -5.60 7.70 -16.48
N VAL A 123 -4.37 8.01 -16.05
CA VAL A 123 -3.23 7.09 -16.18
C VAL A 123 -3.48 5.78 -15.44
N THR A 124 -4.07 5.84 -14.25
CA THR A 124 -4.43 4.64 -13.48
C THR A 124 -5.43 3.77 -14.25
N ASN A 125 -6.47 4.36 -14.81
CA ASN A 125 -7.49 3.64 -15.58
C ASN A 125 -6.87 2.97 -16.82
N PHE A 126 -5.99 3.68 -17.53
CA PHE A 126 -5.29 3.13 -18.69
C PHE A 126 -4.32 2.01 -18.32
N PHE A 127 -3.56 2.18 -17.25
CA PHE A 127 -2.68 1.14 -16.73
C PHE A 127 -3.44 -0.14 -16.38
N VAL A 128 -4.55 -0.02 -15.65
CA VAL A 128 -5.39 -1.18 -15.29
C VAL A 128 -5.92 -1.87 -16.55
N THR A 129 -6.45 -1.09 -17.50
CA THR A 129 -7.00 -1.63 -18.75
C THR A 129 -5.93 -2.37 -19.56
N SER A 130 -4.72 -1.81 -19.66
CA SER A 130 -3.60 -2.45 -20.39
C SER A 130 -3.12 -3.73 -19.71
N ARG A 131 -3.14 -3.80 -18.37
CA ARG A 131 -2.80 -5.02 -17.61
C ARG A 131 -3.84 -6.11 -17.76
N VAL A 132 -5.12 -5.76 -17.79
CA VAL A 132 -6.20 -6.72 -18.07
C VAL A 132 -6.01 -7.31 -19.47
N ARG A 133 -5.83 -6.47 -20.50
CA ARG A 133 -5.57 -6.95 -21.86
C ARG A 133 -4.32 -7.81 -21.95
N MET A 134 -3.24 -7.43 -21.28
CA MET A 134 -2.02 -8.26 -21.21
C MET A 134 -2.30 -9.66 -20.66
N GLY A 135 -3.15 -9.78 -19.64
CA GLY A 135 -3.52 -11.07 -19.05
C GLY A 135 -4.38 -11.96 -19.97
N TYR A 136 -5.24 -11.36 -20.80
CA TYR A 136 -6.15 -12.11 -21.69
C TYR A 136 -5.56 -12.34 -23.10
N GLU A 137 -4.92 -11.33 -23.67
CA GLU A 137 -4.45 -11.29 -25.06
C GLU A 137 -2.94 -11.54 -25.19
N GLY A 138 -2.18 -11.54 -24.08
CA GLY A 138 -0.72 -11.64 -24.08
C GLY A 138 0.00 -10.38 -24.57
N LYS A 139 -0.74 -9.29 -24.84
CA LYS A 139 -0.22 -7.97 -25.24
C LYS A 139 -1.01 -6.86 -24.55
N SER A 140 -0.36 -5.72 -24.27
CA SER A 140 -1.03 -4.55 -23.68
C SER A 140 -2.03 -3.93 -24.65
N GLY A 141 -1.71 -4.02 -25.96
CA GLY A 141 -2.43 -3.35 -27.03
C GLY A 141 -2.47 -1.83 -26.86
N VAL A 142 -1.44 -1.25 -26.24
CA VAL A 142 -1.24 0.19 -26.11
C VAL A 142 0.09 0.58 -26.75
N LEU A 143 0.09 1.64 -27.56
CA LEU A 143 1.26 2.26 -28.16
C LEU A 143 1.47 3.66 -27.57
N SER A 144 2.71 4.01 -27.25
CA SER A 144 3.08 5.33 -26.75
C SER A 144 2.91 6.38 -27.84
N ALA A 145 2.28 7.50 -27.51
CA ALA A 145 2.14 8.65 -28.41
C ALA A 145 3.50 9.19 -28.86
N ALA A 146 4.47 9.29 -27.95
CA ALA A 146 5.82 9.75 -28.26
C ALA A 146 6.52 8.84 -29.29
N GLU A 147 6.42 7.53 -29.11
CA GLU A 147 7.03 6.55 -30.03
C GLU A 147 6.37 6.58 -31.41
N TRP A 148 5.04 6.71 -31.44
CA TRP A 148 4.26 6.79 -32.67
C TRP A 148 4.58 8.04 -33.48
N VAL A 149 4.64 9.21 -32.84
CA VAL A 149 5.03 10.47 -33.50
C VAL A 149 6.48 10.41 -33.97
N ALA A 150 7.40 9.91 -33.14
CA ALA A 150 8.81 9.75 -33.51
C ALA A 150 9.01 8.80 -34.70
N SER A 151 8.11 7.84 -34.88
CA SER A 151 8.11 6.90 -36.01
C SER A 151 7.47 7.47 -37.28
N GLY A 152 7.11 8.76 -37.29
CA GLY A 152 6.49 9.41 -38.45
C GLY A 152 4.98 9.15 -38.58
N ARG A 153 4.30 8.82 -37.47
CA ARG A 153 2.85 8.59 -37.40
C ARG A 153 2.35 7.50 -38.38
N PRO A 154 2.89 6.27 -38.30
CA PRO A 154 2.45 5.17 -39.15
C PRO A 154 0.98 4.82 -38.89
N GLU A 155 0.33 4.18 -39.86
CA GLU A 155 -1.03 3.66 -39.69
C GLU A 155 -1.09 2.67 -38.51
N LEU A 156 -2.10 2.83 -37.66
CA LEU A 156 -2.25 2.01 -36.46
C LEU A 156 -2.86 0.65 -36.82
N GLU A 157 -2.24 -0.42 -36.32
CA GLU A 157 -2.82 -1.75 -36.44
C GLU A 157 -4.13 -1.86 -35.64
N SER A 158 -5.07 -2.67 -36.15
CA SER A 158 -6.34 -2.91 -35.45
C SER A 158 -6.11 -3.48 -34.05
N GLY A 159 -6.76 -2.86 -33.05
CA GLY A 159 -6.67 -3.25 -31.64
C GLY A 159 -5.46 -2.66 -30.89
N ILE A 160 -4.70 -1.75 -31.51
CA ILE A 160 -3.74 -0.89 -30.81
C ILE A 160 -4.43 0.41 -30.40
N ASN A 161 -4.32 0.72 -29.10
CA ASN A 161 -4.77 1.96 -28.51
C ASN A 161 -3.57 2.93 -28.44
N LEU A 162 -3.66 4.09 -29.10
CA LEU A 162 -2.66 5.14 -28.97
C LEU A 162 -2.91 5.94 -27.68
N TYR A 163 -1.90 6.10 -26.85
CA TYR A 163 -2.03 6.84 -25.60
C TYR A 163 -0.75 7.59 -25.23
N GLY A 164 -0.92 8.81 -24.71
CA GLY A 164 0.13 9.53 -23.99
C GLY A 164 0.37 10.94 -24.54
N VAL A 165 1.62 11.39 -24.38
CA VAL A 165 2.08 12.73 -24.69
C VAL A 165 3.20 12.67 -25.74
N ALA A 166 3.11 13.51 -26.78
CA ALA A 166 4.13 13.67 -27.80
C ALA A 166 4.48 15.15 -28.00
N GLU A 167 5.61 15.43 -28.66
CA GLU A 167 6.07 16.80 -28.98
C GLU A 167 6.13 17.71 -27.73
N LEU A 168 6.61 17.18 -26.62
CA LEU A 168 6.70 17.90 -25.35
C LEU A 168 7.70 19.05 -25.44
N SER A 169 7.22 20.28 -25.27
CA SER A 169 8.02 21.49 -25.16
C SER A 169 7.78 22.15 -23.81
N ILE A 170 8.86 22.57 -23.14
CA ILE A 170 8.83 23.22 -21.83
C ILE A 170 9.58 24.55 -21.93
N GLU A 171 8.86 25.65 -21.72
CA GLU A 171 9.35 27.02 -21.69
C GLU A 171 9.33 27.55 -20.25
N ASP A 172 10.47 28.05 -19.77
CA ASP A 172 10.60 28.67 -18.45
C ASP A 172 10.15 30.14 -18.53
N LEU A 173 9.17 30.50 -17.71
CA LEU A 173 8.62 31.86 -17.63
C LEU A 173 9.18 32.65 -16.43
N GLY A 174 10.02 32.02 -15.60
CA GLY A 174 10.57 32.58 -14.37
C GLY A 174 9.69 32.33 -13.14
N GLU A 175 10.28 32.53 -11.96
CA GLU A 175 9.59 32.44 -10.66
C GLU A 175 8.85 31.11 -10.40
N GLY A 176 9.36 30.00 -10.97
CA GLY A 176 8.74 28.68 -10.85
C GLY A 176 7.51 28.48 -11.74
N GLN A 177 7.28 29.37 -12.71
CA GLN A 177 6.22 29.24 -13.71
C GLN A 177 6.77 28.73 -15.04
N PHE A 178 6.03 27.82 -15.66
CA PHE A 178 6.41 27.20 -16.92
C PHE A 178 5.20 27.14 -17.85
N ARG A 179 5.46 27.30 -19.15
CA ARG A 179 4.51 26.96 -20.20
C ARG A 179 4.93 25.62 -20.78
N VAL A 180 4.02 24.65 -20.76
CA VAL A 180 4.23 23.33 -21.33
C VAL A 180 3.26 23.15 -22.49
N SER A 181 3.79 22.81 -23.66
CA SER A 181 2.99 22.57 -24.87
C SER A 181 3.29 21.20 -25.42
N TYR A 182 2.25 20.46 -25.80
CA TYR A 182 2.39 19.09 -26.26
C TYR A 182 1.16 18.60 -27.04
N GLU A 183 1.30 17.47 -27.72
CA GLU A 183 0.19 16.71 -28.28
C GLU A 183 -0.25 15.63 -27.29
N LYS A 184 -1.53 15.64 -26.92
CA LYS A 184 -2.14 14.57 -26.14
C LYS A 184 -2.91 13.65 -27.08
N TRP A 185 -2.62 12.36 -27.00
CA TRP A 185 -3.32 11.34 -27.76
C TRP A 185 -4.03 10.39 -26.80
N ILE A 186 -5.31 10.16 -27.08
CA ILE A 186 -6.13 9.19 -26.35
C ILE A 186 -6.80 8.24 -27.35
N PRO A 187 -7.12 7.00 -26.94
CA PRO A 187 -7.89 6.11 -27.77
C PRO A 187 -9.24 6.73 -28.11
N GLY A 188 -9.68 6.54 -29.34
CA GLY A 188 -10.97 7.03 -29.77
C GLY A 188 -12.10 6.38 -28.99
N SER A 189 -13.18 7.13 -28.80
CA SER A 189 -14.42 6.60 -28.22
C SER A 189 -15.54 6.68 -29.24
N SER A 190 -16.24 5.56 -29.48
CA SER A 190 -17.49 5.56 -30.24
C SER A 190 -18.66 5.47 -29.27
N ASN A 191 -19.62 6.38 -29.41
CA ASN A 191 -20.90 6.30 -28.70
C ASN A 191 -21.93 5.43 -29.47
N GLU A 192 -21.56 4.94 -30.65
CA GLU A 192 -22.41 4.17 -31.55
C GLU A 192 -22.05 2.69 -31.42
N ILE A 193 -23.03 1.91 -30.96
CA ILE A 193 -22.93 0.46 -30.71
C ILE A 193 -22.68 -0.32 -32.04
N ASP A 194 -22.94 0.31 -33.18
CA ASP A 194 -22.93 -0.31 -34.52
C ASP A 194 -21.68 0.00 -35.35
N GLN A 195 -20.66 0.69 -34.81
CA GLN A 195 -19.42 0.93 -35.56
C GLN A 195 -18.58 -0.35 -35.68
N VAL A 196 -18.65 -0.96 -36.86
CA VAL A 196 -17.81 -2.08 -37.28
C VAL A 196 -16.56 -1.51 -37.96
N GLY A 197 -15.59 -1.05 -37.17
CA GLY A 197 -14.30 -0.53 -37.66
C GLY A 197 -13.38 -0.07 -36.52
N PRO A 198 -12.06 0.06 -36.76
CA PRO A 198 -11.14 0.62 -35.78
C PRO A 198 -11.51 2.07 -35.49
N ILE A 199 -11.73 2.41 -34.22
CA ILE A 199 -12.06 3.77 -33.79
C ILE A 199 -10.75 4.58 -33.84
N PRO A 200 -10.66 5.65 -34.65
CA PRO A 200 -9.44 6.43 -34.78
C PRO A 200 -9.12 7.12 -33.45
N PRO A 201 -7.83 7.26 -33.09
CA PRO A 201 -7.44 7.97 -31.87
C PRO A 201 -7.82 9.46 -31.97
N GLU A 202 -8.01 10.07 -30.80
CA GLU A 202 -8.26 11.51 -30.71
C GLU A 202 -7.00 12.25 -30.27
N GLY A 203 -6.58 13.22 -31.07
CA GLY A 203 -5.45 14.10 -30.80
C GLY A 203 -5.88 15.49 -30.32
N TYR A 204 -5.14 16.05 -29.36
CA TYR A 204 -5.34 17.40 -28.84
C TYR A 204 -4.00 18.14 -28.74
N PHE A 205 -3.95 19.38 -29.23
CA PHE A 205 -2.90 20.30 -28.82
C PHE A 205 -3.25 20.85 -27.44
N VAL A 206 -2.34 20.64 -26.49
CA VAL A 206 -2.51 21.04 -25.11
C VAL A 206 -1.47 22.08 -24.75
N THR A 207 -1.89 23.13 -24.05
CA THR A 207 -1.00 24.09 -23.41
C THR A 207 -1.36 24.19 -21.94
N ASP A 208 -0.39 23.87 -21.10
CA ASP A 208 -0.47 23.93 -19.66
C ASP A 208 0.37 25.09 -19.13
N LEU A 209 -0.24 25.94 -18.29
CA LEU A 209 0.49 26.85 -17.43
C LEU A 209 0.71 26.16 -16.08
N VAL A 210 1.98 25.88 -15.78
CA VAL A 210 2.39 25.07 -14.63
C VAL A 210 3.08 25.96 -13.62
N THR A 211 2.72 25.81 -12.35
CA THR A 211 3.39 26.50 -11.22
C THR A 211 4.03 25.46 -10.31
N LEU A 212 5.32 25.64 -10.03
CA LEU A 212 6.09 24.78 -9.14
C LEU A 212 6.53 25.55 -7.89
N GLU A 213 6.48 24.85 -6.77
CA GLU A 213 6.96 25.36 -5.49
C GLU A 213 7.96 24.40 -4.87
N LYS A 214 9.04 24.97 -4.34
CA LYS A 214 10.05 24.22 -3.59
C LYS A 214 9.51 23.91 -2.19
N GLN A 215 9.36 22.62 -1.90
CA GLN A 215 8.85 22.12 -0.64
C GLN A 215 9.88 22.26 0.48
N LYS A 216 9.43 22.16 1.74
CA LYS A 216 10.30 22.24 2.93
C LYS A 216 11.44 21.23 2.95
N LYS A 217 11.24 20.08 2.29
CA LYS A 217 12.25 19.01 2.17
C LYS A 217 13.24 19.25 1.03
N GLY A 218 13.08 20.31 0.25
CA GLY A 218 13.97 20.71 -0.84
C GLY A 218 13.59 20.18 -2.22
N ASN A 219 12.59 19.31 -2.34
CA ASN A 219 12.05 18.87 -3.63
C ASN A 219 11.11 19.90 -4.25
N TRP A 220 11.06 19.94 -5.58
CA TRP A 220 10.06 20.70 -6.33
C TRP A 220 8.76 19.90 -6.45
N LEU A 221 7.63 20.60 -6.50
CA LEU A 221 6.32 20.01 -6.69
C LEU A 221 5.46 20.93 -7.55
N ILE A 222 4.73 20.38 -8.51
CA ILE A 222 3.73 21.11 -9.28
C ILE A 222 2.52 21.37 -8.37
N VAL A 223 2.24 22.63 -8.07
CA VAL A 223 1.15 23.07 -7.18
C VAL A 223 0.02 23.80 -7.93
N GLY A 224 0.24 24.13 -9.20
CA GLY A 224 -0.74 24.78 -10.05
C GLY A 224 -0.65 24.23 -11.46
N LEU A 225 -1.81 23.96 -12.06
CA LEU A 225 -1.94 23.47 -13.43
C LEU A 225 -3.19 24.09 -14.04
N ASN A 226 -3.01 24.94 -15.05
CA ASN A 226 -4.12 25.50 -15.83
C ASN A 226 -3.98 25.04 -17.28
N ARG A 227 -4.93 24.23 -17.73
CA ARG A 227 -4.90 23.53 -19.01
C ARG A 227 -5.84 24.16 -20.03
N SER A 228 -5.31 24.43 -21.21
CA SER A 228 -6.08 24.75 -22.42
C SER A 228 -5.88 23.64 -23.45
N LEU A 229 -6.97 23.23 -24.10
CA LEU A 229 -6.96 22.16 -25.09
C LEU A 229 -7.67 22.58 -26.36
N GLN A 230 -7.06 22.23 -27.50
CA GLN A 230 -7.60 22.41 -28.83
C GLN A 230 -7.53 21.08 -29.57
N LYS A 231 -8.65 20.60 -30.11
CA LYS A 231 -8.69 19.36 -30.87
C LYS A 231 -7.83 19.49 -32.13
N ILE A 232 -7.04 18.46 -32.43
CA ILE A 232 -6.32 18.33 -33.70
C ILE A 232 -7.37 17.91 -34.73
N THR A 233 -7.67 18.80 -35.66
CA THR A 233 -8.51 18.49 -36.82
C THR A 233 -7.57 18.12 -37.96
N GLU A 234 -7.60 16.86 -38.38
CA GLU A 234 -6.99 16.42 -39.65
C GLU A 234 -7.77 16.95 -40.86
#